data_AF-A0A5N6Y1X4-F1
#
_entry.id   AF-A0A5N6Y1X4-F1
#
_cell.length_a   1.000
_cell.length_b   1.000
_cell.length_c   1.000
_cell.angle_alpha   90.00
_cell.angle_beta   90.00
_cell.angle_gamma   90.00
#
_symmetry.space_group_name_H-M   'P 1'
#
loop_
_entity.id
_entity.type
_entity.pdbx_description
1 polymer ?
#
loop_
_entity_poly.entity_id
_entity_poly.type
_entity_poly.pdbx_seq_one_letter_code
_entity_poly.pdbx_strand_id
1 'polypeptide(L)'
;MLTHVRLALSEAGPKDGGLVVMEGSAPLFEKFFKEFPPDRTKRPLAALHYDFYPFQDEDLKWYEARGCKVIKVCAEPGDLVLWDSRQMHYSDRRESGAARPVGKARIYIRTCTDGSTVDSHYNQHQSQF
;
A
#
# COMPACT_ATOMS: atom_id res chain seq x y z
N MET A 1 2.28 -14.77 -8.27
CA MET A 1 1.64 -13.90 -7.26
C MET A 1 2.75 -13.07 -6.63
N LEU A 2 2.53 -11.77 -6.45
CA LEU A 2 3.54 -10.88 -5.88
C LEU A 2 3.25 -10.67 -4.39
N THR A 3 4.24 -10.98 -3.55
CA THR A 3 4.19 -10.72 -2.11
C THR A 3 5.10 -9.55 -1.80
N HIS A 4 4.58 -8.60 -1.05
CA HIS A 4 5.38 -7.53 -0.48
C HIS A 4 5.87 -7.94 0.91
N VAL A 5 7.15 -7.71 1.15
CA VAL A 5 7.82 -7.92 2.42
C VAL A 5 8.33 -6.58 2.90
N ARG A 6 8.04 -6.24 4.15
CA ARG A 6 8.57 -5.04 4.81
C ARG A 6 9.21 -5.42 6.13
N LEU A 7 10.44 -4.97 6.33
CA LEU A 7 11.10 -5.01 7.64
C LEU A 7 10.95 -3.65 8.34
N ALA A 8 10.41 -3.65 9.55
CA ALA A 8 10.33 -2.46 10.39
C ALA A 8 11.70 -2.22 11.06
N LEU A 9 12.34 -1.09 10.77
CA LEU A 9 13.59 -0.68 11.45
C LEU A 9 13.34 0.38 12.54
N SER A 10 12.08 0.78 12.71
CA SER A 10 11.62 1.77 13.69
C SER A 10 10.16 1.49 14.02
N GLU A 11 9.70 1.96 15.18
CA GLU A 11 8.34 1.77 15.65
C GLU A 11 7.31 2.32 14.64
N ALA A 12 6.31 1.48 14.34
CA ALA A 12 5.15 1.81 13.54
C ALA A 12 3.90 1.82 14.41
N GLY A 13 3.64 2.95 15.07
CA GLY A 13 2.45 3.11 15.91
C GLY A 13 1.14 3.36 15.13
N PRO A 14 0.01 3.53 15.82
CA PRO A 14 -1.31 3.72 15.19
C PRO A 14 -1.45 5.05 14.43
N LYS A 15 -0.78 6.12 14.88
CA LYS A 15 -0.92 7.49 14.36
C LYS A 15 0.29 7.95 13.53
N ASP A 16 1.06 6.98 13.06
CA ASP A 16 2.45 7.15 12.68
C ASP A 16 2.63 7.43 11.17
N GLY A 17 1.53 7.52 10.42
CA GLY A 17 1.51 7.62 8.96
C GLY A 17 2.11 6.37 8.28
N GLY A 18 1.89 5.21 8.88
CA GLY A 18 2.41 3.93 8.45
C GLY A 18 1.54 3.24 7.40
N LEU A 19 1.82 1.96 7.19
CA LEU A 19 1.11 1.14 6.21
C LEU A 19 -0.32 0.89 6.69
N VAL A 20 -1.27 1.16 5.81
CA VAL A 20 -2.66 0.74 5.94
C VAL A 20 -2.95 -0.25 4.82
N VAL A 21 -3.62 -1.34 5.17
CA VAL A 21 -4.05 -2.39 4.24
C VAL A 21 -5.54 -2.59 4.37
N MET A 22 -6.20 -2.97 3.29
CA MET A 22 -7.60 -3.37 3.31
C MET A 22 -7.71 -4.89 3.29
N GLU A 23 -7.96 -5.47 4.45
CA GLU A 23 -8.11 -6.91 4.63
C GLU A 23 -9.26 -7.43 3.78
N GLY A 24 -9.03 -8.55 3.08
CA GLY A 24 -10.03 -9.19 2.22
C GLY A 24 -10.16 -8.56 0.82
N SER A 25 -9.38 -7.52 0.49
CA SER A 25 -9.47 -6.87 -0.82
C SER A 25 -8.77 -7.64 -1.95
N ALA A 26 -7.75 -8.47 -1.66
CA ALA A 26 -6.95 -9.16 -2.68
C ALA A 26 -7.77 -10.01 -3.67
N PRO A 27 -8.76 -10.83 -3.22
CA PRO A 27 -9.61 -11.61 -4.13
C PRO A 27 -10.52 -10.75 -5.02
N LEU A 28 -10.79 -9.50 -4.61
CA LEU A 28 -11.67 -8.58 -5.32
C LEU A 28 -10.93 -7.70 -6.33
N PHE A 29 -9.60 -7.75 -6.36
CA PHE A 29 -8.75 -6.90 -7.20
C PHE A 29 -9.18 -6.89 -8.67
N GLU A 30 -9.30 -8.06 -9.31
CA GLU A 30 -9.70 -8.14 -10.71
C GLU A 30 -11.12 -7.61 -10.95
N LYS A 31 -12.03 -7.89 -10.01
CA LYS A 31 -13.42 -7.43 -10.11
C LYS A 31 -13.50 -5.91 -10.03
N PHE A 32 -12.75 -5.31 -9.10
CA PHE A 32 -12.67 -3.87 -8.92
C PHE A 32 -12.19 -3.19 -10.21
N PHE A 33 -11.06 -3.61 -10.78
CA PHE A 33 -10.52 -2.97 -12.00
C PHE A 33 -11.33 -3.26 -13.27
N LYS A 34 -12.18 -4.30 -13.29
CA LYS A 34 -13.17 -4.52 -14.35
C LYS A 34 -14.33 -3.53 -14.26
N GLU A 35 -14.79 -3.21 -13.04
CA GLU A 35 -15.87 -2.24 -12.80
C GLU A 35 -15.38 -0.78 -12.89
N PHE A 36 -14.15 -0.51 -12.45
CA PHE A 36 -13.51 0.81 -12.43
C PHE A 36 -12.20 0.78 -13.23
N PRO A 37 -12.28 0.73 -14.57
CA PRO A 37 -11.08 0.72 -15.40
C PRO A 37 -10.28 2.02 -15.18
N PRO A 38 -8.95 1.95 -15.00
CA PRO A 38 -8.14 3.12 -14.74
C PRO A 38 -8.15 4.07 -15.93
N ASP A 39 -8.54 5.33 -15.71
CA ASP A 39 -8.48 6.37 -16.74
C ASP A 39 -7.04 6.88 -16.88
N ARG A 40 -6.30 6.24 -17.79
CA ARG A 40 -4.89 6.51 -18.06
C ARG A 40 -4.64 7.78 -18.88
N THR A 41 -5.70 8.43 -19.35
CA THR A 41 -5.60 9.64 -20.17
C THR A 41 -5.59 10.93 -19.34
N LYS A 42 -6.10 10.88 -18.11
CA LYS A 42 -6.42 12.08 -17.32
C LYS A 42 -5.31 12.61 -16.42
N ARG A 43 -4.19 11.89 -16.18
CA ARG A 43 -3.11 12.40 -15.31
C ARG A 43 -1.70 11.97 -15.76
N PRO A 44 -0.70 12.88 -15.76
CA PRO A 44 0.68 12.52 -16.07
C PRO A 44 1.24 11.40 -15.17
N LEU A 45 0.83 11.35 -13.89
CA LEU A 45 1.26 10.31 -12.95
C LEU A 45 0.65 8.92 -13.22
N ALA A 46 -0.61 8.85 -13.66
CA ALA A 46 -1.29 7.59 -13.96
C ALA A 46 -0.79 6.94 -15.27
N ALA A 47 -0.25 7.77 -16.17
CA ALA A 47 0.44 7.31 -17.38
C ALA A 47 1.89 6.85 -17.11
N LEU A 48 2.54 7.36 -16.06
CA LEU A 48 3.94 7.04 -15.72
C LEU A 48 4.10 5.79 -14.85
N HIS A 49 3.10 5.43 -14.05
CA HIS A 49 3.18 4.32 -13.10
C HIS A 49 2.00 3.35 -13.26
N TYR A 50 2.20 2.28 -14.04
CA TYR A 50 1.24 1.17 -14.17
C TYR A 50 0.90 0.51 -12.83
N ASP A 51 1.78 0.67 -11.84
CA ASP A 51 1.68 0.09 -10.50
C ASP A 51 0.86 0.95 -9.50
N PHE A 52 0.33 2.11 -9.92
CA PHE A 52 -0.36 3.04 -9.01
C PHE A 52 -1.79 3.35 -9.47
N TYR A 53 -2.73 3.18 -8.54
CA TYR A 53 -4.12 3.61 -8.71
C TYR A 53 -4.50 4.57 -7.57
N PRO A 54 -4.94 5.81 -7.87
CA PRO A 54 -5.34 6.78 -6.85
C PRO A 54 -6.75 6.47 -6.34
N PHE A 55 -6.86 5.57 -5.37
CA PHE A 55 -8.14 5.24 -4.72
C PHE A 55 -8.82 6.49 -4.16
N GLN A 56 -10.15 6.57 -4.33
CA GLN A 56 -11.02 7.60 -3.77
C GLN A 56 -11.92 7.03 -2.68
N ASP A 57 -12.60 7.89 -1.92
CA ASP A 57 -13.48 7.48 -0.82
C ASP A 57 -14.62 6.55 -1.29
N GLU A 58 -15.09 6.72 -2.52
CA GLU A 58 -16.10 5.84 -3.11
C GLU A 58 -15.57 4.40 -3.31
N ASP A 59 -14.29 4.27 -3.68
CA ASP A 59 -13.65 2.97 -3.86
C ASP A 59 -13.52 2.25 -2.51
N LEU A 60 -13.17 2.98 -1.45
CA LEU A 60 -13.12 2.43 -0.09
C LEU A 60 -14.48 1.87 0.34
N LYS A 61 -15.56 2.64 0.13
CA LYS A 61 -16.92 2.20 0.44
C LYS A 61 -17.33 0.96 -0.36
N TRP A 62 -16.87 0.83 -1.61
CA TRP A 62 -17.15 -0.35 -2.44
C TRP A 62 -16.58 -1.63 -1.84
N TYR A 63 -15.37 -1.56 -1.28
CA TYR A 63 -14.73 -2.68 -0.59
C TYR A 63 -15.37 -2.94 0.78
N GLU A 64 -15.66 -1.90 1.57
CA GLU A 64 -16.33 -2.04 2.86
C GLU A 64 -17.71 -2.71 2.73
N ALA A 65 -18.50 -2.33 1.71
CA ALA A 65 -19.77 -2.96 1.40
C ALA A 65 -19.66 -4.46 1.05
N ARG A 66 -18.45 -4.94 0.74
CA ARG A 66 -18.14 -6.35 0.45
C ARG A 66 -17.45 -7.05 1.63
N GLY A 67 -17.45 -6.42 2.80
CA GLY A 67 -16.91 -6.98 4.04
C GLY A 67 -15.41 -6.79 4.23
N CYS A 68 -14.74 -6.04 3.36
CA CYS A 68 -13.34 -5.69 3.55
C CYS A 68 -13.18 -4.65 4.66
N LYS A 69 -12.05 -4.69 5.36
CA LYS A 69 -11.79 -3.82 6.51
C LYS A 69 -10.48 -3.08 6.36
N VAL A 70 -10.49 -1.78 6.63
CA VAL A 70 -9.26 -1.00 6.73
C VAL A 70 -8.52 -1.39 8.02
N ILE A 71 -7.26 -1.80 7.91
CA ILE A 71 -6.39 -2.14 9.03
C ILE A 71 -5.14 -1.28 8.98
N LYS A 72 -4.91 -0.54 10.07
CA LYS A 72 -3.62 0.10 10.31
C LYS A 72 -2.62 -0.93 10.82
N VAL A 73 -1.56 -1.15 10.05
CA VAL A 73 -0.49 -2.08 10.46
C VAL A 73 0.43 -1.38 11.45
N CYS A 74 0.44 -1.88 12.67
CA CYS A 74 1.40 -1.52 13.70
C CYS A 74 2.47 -2.60 13.84
N ALA A 75 3.70 -2.18 14.11
CA ALA A 75 4.85 -3.09 14.15
C ALA A 75 6.00 -2.48 14.98
N GLU A 76 6.74 -3.33 15.68
CA GLU A 76 7.92 -2.96 16.44
C GLU A 76 9.20 -3.09 15.58
N PRO A 77 10.31 -2.43 15.96
CA PRO A 77 11.59 -2.63 15.30
C PRO A 77 11.99 -4.12 15.29
N GLY A 78 12.28 -4.66 14.11
CA GLY A 78 12.60 -6.08 13.88
C GLY A 78 11.44 -6.89 13.29
N ASP A 79 10.21 -6.39 13.33
CA ASP A 79 9.06 -7.10 12.80
C ASP A 79 9.07 -7.18 11.27
N LEU A 80 8.69 -8.35 10.77
CA LEU A 80 8.50 -8.62 9.34
C LEU A 80 7.01 -8.60 9.01
N VAL A 81 6.62 -7.65 8.15
CA VAL A 81 5.25 -7.53 7.63
C VAL A 81 5.19 -8.12 6.23
N LEU A 82 4.27 -9.07 6.03
CA LEU A 82 4.00 -9.71 4.74
C LEU A 82 2.59 -9.37 4.28
N TRP A 83 2.43 -8.96 3.03
CA TRP A 83 1.09 -8.78 2.45
C TRP A 83 1.06 -9.07 0.95
N ASP A 84 -0.09 -9.54 0.47
CA ASP A 84 -0.37 -9.69 -0.96
C ASP A 84 -0.41 -8.32 -1.64
N SER A 85 0.36 -8.14 -2.72
CA SER A 85 0.48 -6.85 -3.41
C SER A 85 -0.83 -6.37 -4.03
N ARG A 86 -1.79 -7.27 -4.27
CA ARG A 86 -3.13 -6.95 -4.83
C ARG A 86 -4.07 -6.40 -3.78
N GLN A 87 -3.73 -6.47 -2.49
CA GLN A 87 -4.53 -5.79 -1.48
C GLN A 87 -4.45 -4.29 -1.70
N MET A 88 -5.58 -3.60 -1.58
CA MET A 88 -5.59 -2.15 -1.51
C MET A 88 -4.76 -1.74 -0.29
N HIS A 89 -3.73 -0.92 -0.51
CA HIS A 89 -2.85 -0.46 0.55
C HIS A 89 -2.32 0.93 0.24
N TYR A 90 -2.09 1.71 1.29
CA TYR A 90 -1.58 3.08 1.19
C TYR A 90 -0.79 3.43 2.46
N SER A 91 -0.06 4.54 2.40
CA SER A 91 0.53 5.15 3.60
C SER A 91 -0.44 6.17 4.14
N ASP A 92 -0.81 6.05 5.41
CA ASP A 92 -1.70 7.02 6.04
C ASP A 92 -1.00 8.37 6.24
N ARG A 93 -1.80 9.42 6.39
CA ARG A 93 -1.29 10.72 6.82
C ARG A 93 -1.04 10.67 8.32
N ARG A 94 0.06 11.29 8.75
CA ARG A 94 0.34 11.45 10.19
C ARG A 94 -0.65 12.41 10.83
N GLU A 95 -1.11 12.07 12.02
CA GLU A 95 -1.84 13.04 12.84
C GLU A 95 -0.91 14.19 13.28
N SER A 96 -1.43 15.42 13.22
CA SER A 96 -0.72 16.61 13.68
C SER A 96 -0.46 16.54 15.18
N GLY A 97 0.82 16.58 15.59
CA GLY A 97 1.22 16.53 17.00
C GLY A 97 1.90 15.23 17.43
N ALA A 98 1.89 14.19 16.59
CA ALA A 98 2.75 13.02 16.82
C ALA A 98 4.23 13.43 16.75
N ALA A 99 5.04 13.00 17.72
CA ALA A 99 6.47 13.28 17.76
C ALA A 99 7.11 12.91 16.41
N ARG A 100 7.94 13.81 15.86
CA ARG A 100 8.70 13.52 14.63
C ARG A 100 9.67 12.38 14.95
N PRO A 101 9.48 11.18 14.38
CA PRO A 101 10.45 10.13 14.58
C PRO A 101 11.70 10.51 13.81
N VAL A 102 12.82 10.60 14.53
CA VAL A 102 14.14 10.76 13.92
C VAL A 102 14.43 9.47 13.14
N GLY A 103 14.45 9.55 11.80
CA GLY A 103 14.81 8.46 10.92
C GLY A 103 13.85 7.25 10.92
N LYS A 104 12.71 7.35 10.21
CA LYS A 104 11.95 6.13 9.86
C LYS A 104 12.60 5.43 8.68
N ALA A 105 13.36 4.38 8.96
CA ALA A 105 13.87 3.48 7.96
C ALA A 105 12.96 2.25 7.83
N ARG A 106 12.76 1.80 6.60
CA ARG A 106 11.99 0.60 6.24
C ARG A 106 12.66 -0.02 5.03
N ILE A 107 12.78 -1.34 5.00
CA ILE A 107 13.24 -2.07 3.82
C ILE A 107 12.02 -2.71 3.19
N TYR A 108 11.82 -2.49 1.89
CA TYR A 108 10.77 -3.11 1.10
C TYR A 108 11.40 -4.08 0.12
N ILE A 109 10.97 -5.34 0.18
CA ILE A 109 11.39 -6.39 -0.75
C ILE A 109 10.12 -6.91 -1.43
N ARG A 110 10.16 -7.00 -2.76
CA ARG A 110 9.12 -7.63 -3.56
C ARG A 110 9.60 -9.02 -3.95
N THR A 111 8.77 -10.03 -3.76
CA THR A 111 9.09 -11.41 -4.13
C THR A 111 8.00 -11.97 -5.04
N CYS A 112 8.37 -12.48 -6.22
CA CYS A 112 7.47 -13.26 -7.05
C CYS A 112 7.53 -14.73 -6.65
N THR A 113 6.36 -15.35 -6.52
CA THR A 113 6.24 -16.77 -6.18
C THR A 113 6.55 -17.73 -7.34
N ASP A 114 6.76 -17.23 -8.55
CA ASP A 114 7.07 -18.04 -9.75
C ASP A 114 8.56 -18.10 -10.09
N GLY A 115 9.44 -17.57 -9.21
CA GLY A 115 10.88 -17.56 -9.43
C GLY A 115 11.37 -16.49 -10.42
N SER A 116 10.47 -15.67 -10.99
CA SER A 116 10.88 -14.50 -11.77
C SER A 116 11.43 -13.41 -10.84
N THR A 117 12.58 -12.84 -11.16
CA THR A 117 13.06 -11.62 -10.50
C THR A 117 12.15 -10.46 -10.88
N VAL A 118 11.57 -9.78 -9.88
CA VAL A 118 10.98 -8.45 -10.10
C VAL A 118 12.11 -7.47 -10.39
N ASP A 119 12.08 -6.86 -11.58
CA ASP A 119 13.01 -5.81 -11.93
C ASP A 119 12.73 -4.58 -11.05
N SER A 120 13.71 -4.22 -10.22
CA SER A 120 13.59 -3.19 -9.18
C SER A 120 13.89 -1.79 -9.74
N HIS A 121 13.42 -1.48 -10.95
CA HIS A 121 13.54 -0.12 -11.48
C HIS A 121 12.54 0.81 -10.78
N TYR A 122 13.10 1.45 -9.75
CA TYR A 122 12.50 2.14 -8.62
C TYR A 122 12.05 3.58 -8.92
N ASN A 123 10.95 4.01 -8.29
CA ASN A 123 10.95 5.32 -7.64
C ASN A 123 9.94 5.36 -6.47
N GLN A 124 10.45 5.25 -5.25
CA GLN A 124 9.73 5.71 -4.05
C GLN A 124 9.65 7.24 -4.08
N HIS A 125 8.65 7.78 -4.76
CA HIS A 125 8.10 9.09 -4.42
C HIS A 125 6.65 8.90 -3.96
N GLN A 126 6.49 8.33 -2.77
CA GLN A 126 5.31 8.66 -1.97
C GLN A 126 5.51 10.07 -1.41
N SER A 127 5.33 11.05 -2.29
CA SER A 127 5.19 12.45 -1.92
C SER A 127 3.90 12.58 -1.10
N GLN A 128 4.14 12.87 0.18
CA GLN A 128 3.28 13.59 1.11
C GLN A 128 2.12 14.30 0.42
N PHE A 129 0.90 13.86 0.73
CA PHE A 129 -0.27 14.73 0.82
C PHE A 129 -1.01 14.43 2.12
#